data_AF-G3NEE8-F1
#
_entry.id   AF-G3NEE8-F1
#
_cell.length_a   1.000
_cell.length_b   1.000
_cell.length_c   1.000
_cell.angle_alpha   90.00
_cell.angle_beta   90.00
_cell.angle_gamma   90.00
#
_symmetry.space_group_name_H-M   'P 1'
#
loop_
_entity.id
_entity.type
_entity.pdbx_description
1 polymer ?
#
loop_
_entity_poly.entity_id
_entity_poly.type
_entity_poly.pdbx_seq_one_letter_code
_entity_poly.pdbx_strand_id
1 'polypeptide(L)'
;MSVTKDAEKVLEYFDKLISTIECKKNEILSDFETLKLVVLQEYDPEITRLRAAIEEHGRALGIADSFGGVSDPLCFLQQMQEFRAKLKVLKETPLPSRKDAHVGPLVRNFDVKKWDSLRLGEVDKISVPHENGSYRTGGSRVTVPRWIALNTVLLLSTLLLLQPHKLAAYVPSQIEPLLSAVSSHVTHTGVYLRELTGMYTSLIGAGQECIGNLIKSAVSFFFNDDDLF
;
A
#
# COMPACT_ATOMS: atom_id res chain seq x y z
N MET A 1 -62.20 -25.56 14.39
CA MET A 1 -61.37 -24.63 13.59
C MET A 1 -61.12 -25.32 12.26
N SER A 2 -61.58 -24.77 11.14
CA SER A 2 -61.56 -25.46 9.83
C SER A 2 -60.14 -25.43 9.23
N VAL A 3 -59.71 -26.52 8.60
CA VAL A 3 -58.41 -26.69 7.91
C VAL A 3 -58.12 -25.54 6.95
N THR A 4 -59.15 -24.97 6.31
CA THR A 4 -59.03 -23.84 5.38
C THR A 4 -58.48 -22.56 6.06
N LYS A 5 -58.92 -22.25 7.28
CA LYS A 5 -58.45 -21.06 8.03
C LYS A 5 -57.01 -21.21 8.50
N ASP A 6 -56.56 -22.45 8.69
CA ASP A 6 -55.18 -22.73 9.07
C ASP A 6 -54.25 -22.60 7.85
N ALA A 7 -54.69 -23.11 6.70
CA ALA A 7 -53.98 -22.94 5.42
C ALA A 7 -53.80 -21.45 5.04
N GLU A 8 -54.83 -20.62 5.22
CA GLU A 8 -54.75 -19.17 4.98
C GLU A 8 -53.68 -18.50 5.86
N LYS A 9 -53.62 -18.85 7.15
CA LYS A 9 -52.62 -18.31 8.09
C LYS A 9 -51.20 -18.73 7.72
N VAL A 10 -51.02 -19.96 7.25
CA VAL A 10 -49.72 -20.46 6.80
C VAL A 10 -49.26 -19.67 5.57
N LEU A 11 -50.15 -19.41 4.61
CA LEU A 11 -49.84 -18.59 3.45
C LEU A 11 -49.45 -17.16 3.84
N GLU A 12 -50.23 -16.52 4.71
CA GLU A 12 -49.94 -15.17 5.22
C GLU A 12 -48.57 -15.11 5.93
N TYR A 13 -48.21 -16.14 6.70
CA TYR A 13 -46.89 -16.24 7.32
C TYR A 13 -45.77 -16.28 6.29
N PHE A 14 -45.88 -17.11 5.25
CA PHE A 14 -44.86 -17.23 4.22
C PHE A 14 -44.75 -15.95 3.38
N ASP A 15 -45.87 -15.30 3.04
CA ASP A 15 -45.85 -14.01 2.33
C ASP A 15 -45.15 -12.92 3.16
N LYS A 16 -45.45 -12.85 4.46
CA LYS A 16 -44.77 -11.93 5.38
C LYS A 16 -43.27 -12.25 5.50
N LEU A 17 -42.92 -13.53 5.58
CA LEU A 17 -41.53 -13.97 5.67
C LEU A 17 -40.76 -13.59 4.40
N ILE A 18 -41.32 -13.85 3.22
CA ILE A 18 -40.71 -13.51 1.93
C ILE A 18 -40.50 -12.00 1.83
N SER A 19 -41.52 -11.19 2.13
CA SER A 19 -41.40 -9.74 2.07
C SER A 19 -40.35 -9.19 3.06
N THR A 20 -40.24 -9.79 4.26
CA THR A 20 -39.23 -9.44 5.26
C THR A 20 -37.81 -9.75 4.76
N ILE A 21 -37.62 -10.92 4.14
CA ILE A 21 -36.32 -11.33 3.57
C ILE A 21 -35.94 -10.40 2.40
N GLU A 22 -36.89 -10.09 1.51
CA GLU A 22 -36.64 -9.19 0.38
C GLU A 22 -36.27 -7.78 0.85
N CYS A 23 -36.98 -7.26 1.87
CA CYS A 23 -36.68 -5.97 2.47
C CYS A 23 -35.25 -5.91 3.03
N LYS A 24 -34.83 -6.93 3.79
CA LYS A 24 -33.48 -7.02 4.35
C LYS A 24 -32.39 -7.18 3.31
N LYS A 25 -32.65 -7.96 2.27
CA LYS A 25 -31.75 -8.09 1.11
C LYS A 25 -31.53 -6.72 0.47
N ASN A 26 -32.59 -5.95 0.26
CA ASN A 26 -32.49 -4.62 -0.33
C ASN A 26 -31.75 -3.63 0.58
N GLU A 27 -31.95 -3.73 1.90
CA GLU A 27 -31.20 -2.96 2.90
C GLU A 27 -29.69 -3.25 2.84
N ILE A 28 -29.31 -4.53 2.81
CA ILE A 28 -27.90 -4.96 2.67
C ILE A 28 -27.29 -4.47 1.35
N LEU A 29 -28.04 -4.59 0.23
CA LEU A 29 -27.57 -4.11 -1.07
C LEU A 29 -27.38 -2.59 -1.08
N SER A 30 -28.26 -1.85 -0.41
CA SER A 30 -28.15 -0.39 -0.27
C SER A 30 -26.94 0.01 0.57
N ASP A 31 -26.66 -0.71 1.66
CA ASP A 31 -25.48 -0.48 2.49
C ASP A 31 -24.20 -0.76 1.69
N PHE A 32 -24.18 -1.84 0.89
CA PHE A 32 -23.04 -2.16 0.03
C PHE A 32 -22.76 -1.11 -1.04
N GLU A 33 -23.79 -0.57 -1.71
CA GLU A 33 -23.59 0.54 -2.66
C GLU A 33 -23.11 1.80 -1.95
N THR A 34 -23.57 2.07 -0.71
CA THR A 34 -23.08 3.19 0.10
C THR A 34 -21.59 3.02 0.43
N LEU A 35 -21.19 1.84 0.90
CA LEU A 35 -19.79 1.53 1.18
C LEU A 35 -18.92 1.66 -0.07
N LYS A 36 -19.38 1.15 -1.22
CA LYS A 36 -18.68 1.27 -2.50
C LYS A 36 -18.47 2.74 -2.88
N LEU A 37 -19.47 3.61 -2.67
CA LEU A 37 -19.33 5.04 -2.90
C LEU A 37 -18.28 5.67 -1.97
N VAL A 38 -18.28 5.32 -0.68
CA VAL A 38 -17.27 5.79 0.28
C VAL A 38 -15.86 5.36 -0.14
N VAL A 39 -15.69 4.09 -0.54
CA VAL A 39 -14.41 3.56 -1.02
C VAL A 39 -13.94 4.31 -2.27
N LEU A 40 -14.81 4.51 -3.26
CA LEU A 40 -14.45 5.27 -4.46
C LEU A 40 -14.06 6.71 -4.11
N GLN A 41 -14.84 7.38 -3.26
CA GLN A 41 -14.58 8.77 -2.88
C GLN A 41 -13.27 8.94 -2.11
N GLU A 42 -12.90 7.99 -1.26
CA GLU A 42 -11.65 8.04 -0.49
C GLU A 42 -10.43 7.65 -1.35
N TYR A 43 -10.56 6.61 -2.18
CA TYR A 43 -9.41 6.03 -2.89
C TYR A 43 -9.19 6.58 -4.30
N ASP A 44 -10.21 6.97 -5.06
CA ASP A 44 -10.04 7.56 -6.40
C ASP A 44 -9.14 8.80 -6.41
N PRO A 45 -9.30 9.79 -5.50
CA PRO A 45 -8.41 10.95 -5.47
C PRO A 45 -6.97 10.56 -5.09
N GLU A 46 -6.78 9.62 -4.15
CA GLU A 46 -5.45 9.20 -3.74
C GLU A 46 -4.73 8.38 -4.82
N ILE A 47 -5.45 7.51 -5.53
CA ILE A 47 -4.93 6.79 -6.70
C ILE A 47 -4.55 7.78 -7.80
N THR A 48 -5.40 8.77 -8.07
CA THR A 48 -5.14 9.80 -9.08
C THR A 48 -3.88 10.60 -8.74
N ARG A 49 -3.74 10.97 -7.46
CA ARG A 49 -2.58 11.72 -6.98
C ARG A 49 -1.29 10.90 -7.03
N LEU A 50 -1.36 9.62 -6.68
CA LEU A 50 -0.23 8.68 -6.82
C LEU A 50 0.19 8.57 -8.29
N ARG A 51 -0.76 8.41 -9.22
CA ARG A 51 -0.48 8.35 -10.66
C ARG A 51 0.20 9.61 -11.15
N ALA A 52 -0.32 10.78 -10.80
CA ALA A 52 0.27 12.07 -11.18
C ALA A 52 1.70 12.22 -10.65
N ALA A 53 1.96 11.81 -9.41
CA ALA A 53 3.30 11.85 -8.84
C ALA A 53 4.28 10.90 -9.57
N ILE A 54 3.86 9.67 -9.88
CA ILE A 54 4.66 8.70 -10.65
C ILE A 54 4.99 9.27 -12.04
N GLU A 55 4.03 9.89 -12.71
CA GLU A 55 4.23 10.50 -14.02
C GLU A 55 5.25 11.66 -13.96
N GLU A 56 5.20 12.50 -12.92
CA GLU A 56 6.16 13.57 -12.71
C GLU A 56 7.58 13.03 -12.41
N HIS A 57 7.68 11.95 -11.63
CA HIS A 57 8.95 11.25 -11.42
C HIS A 57 9.50 10.69 -12.74
N GLY A 58 8.64 10.08 -13.57
CA GLY A 58 9.02 9.58 -14.89
C GLY A 58 9.54 10.69 -15.82
N ARG A 59 8.92 11.87 -15.81
CA ARG A 59 9.41 13.04 -16.55
C ARG A 59 10.79 13.49 -16.07
N ALA A 60 11.00 13.58 -14.75
CA ALA A 60 12.29 13.98 -14.19
C ALA A 60 13.39 12.98 -14.55
N LEU A 61 13.08 11.67 -14.48
CA LEU A 61 14.00 10.61 -14.89
C LEU A 61 14.31 10.69 -16.39
N GLY A 62 13.31 10.92 -17.24
CA GLY A 62 13.52 11.05 -18.68
C GLY A 62 14.46 12.21 -19.06
N ILE A 63 14.39 13.34 -18.35
CA ILE A 63 15.37 14.42 -18.54
C ILE A 63 16.76 13.96 -18.10
N ALA A 64 16.84 13.27 -16.96
CA ALA A 64 18.10 12.81 -16.43
C ALA A 64 18.80 11.79 -17.35
N ASP A 65 18.04 10.86 -17.93
CA ASP A 65 18.54 9.88 -18.89
C ASP A 65 19.05 10.55 -20.17
N SER A 66 18.45 11.69 -20.56
CA SER A 66 18.86 12.41 -21.76
C SER A 66 20.23 13.11 -21.64
N PHE A 67 20.74 13.33 -20.42
CA PHE A 67 22.00 14.03 -20.19
C PHE A 67 23.21 13.35 -20.83
N GLY A 68 23.22 12.02 -20.93
CA GLY A 68 24.30 11.26 -21.55
C GLY A 68 24.39 11.43 -23.08
N GLY A 69 23.33 11.94 -23.71
CA GLY A 69 23.24 12.14 -25.16
C GLY A 69 23.46 13.59 -25.62
N VAL A 70 23.65 14.54 -24.71
CA VAL A 70 23.79 15.96 -25.06
C VAL A 70 25.25 16.34 -25.24
N SER A 71 25.61 16.76 -26.45
CA SER A 71 26.95 17.25 -26.79
C SER A 71 27.06 18.78 -26.74
N ASP A 72 25.95 19.51 -26.83
CA ASP A 72 25.93 20.97 -26.79
C ASP A 72 25.86 21.49 -25.34
N PRO A 73 26.85 22.30 -24.89
CA PRO A 73 26.90 22.83 -23.52
C PRO A 73 25.67 23.62 -23.10
N LEU A 74 25.10 24.43 -24.00
CA LEU A 74 23.95 25.28 -23.69
C LEU A 74 22.68 24.44 -23.50
N CYS A 75 22.48 23.45 -24.37
CA CYS A 75 21.40 22.47 -24.24
C CYS A 75 21.48 21.68 -22.93
N PHE A 76 22.69 21.26 -22.52
CA PHE A 76 22.88 20.56 -21.25
C PHE A 76 22.49 21.42 -20.04
N LEU A 77 22.93 22.68 -20.02
CA LEU A 77 22.58 23.62 -18.93
C LEU A 77 21.06 23.88 -18.86
N GLN A 78 20.41 23.97 -20.03
CA GLN A 78 18.96 24.11 -20.12
C GLN A 78 18.24 22.87 -19.55
N GLN A 79 18.61 21.67 -19.96
CA GLN A 79 18.01 20.44 -19.42
C GLN A 79 18.25 20.29 -17.90
N MET A 80 19.42 20.70 -17.40
CA MET A 80 19.72 20.71 -15.98
C MET A 80 18.83 21.69 -15.19
N GLN A 81 18.49 22.83 -15.80
CA GLN A 81 17.54 23.77 -15.21
C GLN A 81 16.13 23.19 -15.18
N GLU A 82 15.68 22.55 -16.26
CA GLU A 82 14.40 21.88 -16.34
C GLU A 82 14.30 20.73 -15.32
N PHE A 83 15.34 19.91 -15.20
CA PHE A 83 15.44 18.86 -14.19
C PHE A 83 15.34 19.40 -12.76
N ARG A 84 16.06 20.49 -12.45
CA ARG A 84 15.98 21.16 -11.14
C ARG A 84 14.58 21.69 -10.84
N ALA A 85 13.89 22.25 -11.84
CA ALA A 85 12.52 22.70 -11.68
C ALA A 85 11.57 21.52 -11.40
N LYS A 86 11.75 20.39 -12.10
CA LYS A 86 10.97 19.15 -11.90
C LYS A 86 11.20 18.53 -10.53
N LEU A 87 12.46 18.47 -10.07
CA LEU A 87 12.79 18.02 -8.72
C LEU A 87 12.17 18.88 -7.62
N LYS A 88 12.07 20.20 -7.84
CA LYS A 88 11.43 21.11 -6.88
C LYS A 88 9.95 20.76 -6.71
N VAL A 89 9.22 20.55 -7.81
CA VAL A 89 7.80 20.15 -7.79
C VAL A 89 7.59 18.82 -7.05
N LEU A 90 8.47 17.84 -7.29
CA LEU A 90 8.44 16.54 -6.61
C LEU A 90 8.68 16.65 -5.10
N LYS A 91 9.59 17.54 -4.68
CA LYS A 91 9.86 17.79 -3.25
C LYS A 91 8.70 18.51 -2.56
N GLU A 92 8.01 19.39 -3.26
CA GLU A 92 6.87 20.17 -2.76
C GLU A 92 5.54 19.38 -2.80
N THR A 93 5.47 18.27 -3.53
CA THR A 93 4.28 17.42 -3.66
C THR A 93 4.47 16.09 -2.91
N PRO A 94 4.29 16.05 -1.58
CA PRO A 94 4.48 14.83 -0.81
C PRO A 94 3.43 13.77 -1.16
N LEU A 95 3.87 12.52 -1.34
CA LEU A 95 3.01 11.35 -1.57
C LEU A 95 2.04 11.09 -0.42
N PRO A 96 0.93 10.35 -0.64
CA PRO A 96 0.04 9.93 0.44
C PRO A 96 0.80 9.10 1.46
N SER A 97 0.64 9.46 2.73
CA SER A 97 1.22 8.70 3.83
C SER A 97 0.39 7.44 4.05
N ARG A 98 1.06 6.28 4.12
CA ARG A 98 0.45 4.97 4.42
C ARG A 98 -0.37 4.95 5.72
N LYS A 99 -0.10 5.86 6.65
CA LYS A 99 -0.80 5.94 7.95
C LYS A 99 -2.25 6.43 7.81
N ASP A 100 -2.57 7.13 6.73
CA ASP A 100 -3.91 7.67 6.49
C ASP A 100 -4.83 6.63 5.81
N ALA A 101 -4.26 5.54 5.30
CA ALA A 101 -4.98 4.47 4.60
C ALA A 101 -5.41 3.29 5.49
N HIS A 102 -5.36 3.41 6.83
CA HIS A 102 -5.73 2.31 7.73
C HIS A 102 -7.25 2.12 7.78
N VAL A 103 -7.76 1.24 6.93
CA VAL A 103 -9.13 0.74 7.02
C VAL A 103 -9.24 -0.13 8.28
N GLY A 104 -10.01 0.33 9.27
CA GLY A 104 -10.36 -0.49 10.43
C GLY A 104 -11.18 -1.72 10.03
N PRO A 105 -11.54 -2.61 10.97
CA PRO A 105 -12.41 -3.74 10.67
C PRO A 105 -13.72 -3.23 10.05
N LEU A 106 -13.95 -3.59 8.78
CA LEU A 106 -15.03 -3.09 7.93
C LEU A 106 -16.43 -3.33 8.54
N VAL A 107 -16.58 -4.37 9.37
CA VAL A 107 -17.85 -4.66 10.08
C VAL A 107 -17.56 -5.10 11.50
N ARG A 108 -17.18 -4.16 12.36
CA ARG A 108 -16.74 -4.44 13.75
C ARG A 108 -17.79 -5.13 14.63
N ASN A 109 -19.07 -5.12 14.25
CA ASN A 109 -20.20 -5.58 15.07
C ASN A 109 -21.03 -6.72 14.46
N PHE A 110 -20.53 -7.43 13.45
CA PHE A 110 -21.27 -8.56 12.86
C PHE A 110 -21.05 -9.86 13.64
N ASP A 111 -22.10 -10.33 14.31
CA ASP A 111 -22.10 -11.61 15.02
C ASP A 111 -22.58 -12.74 14.11
N VAL A 112 -21.63 -13.39 13.44
CA VAL A 112 -21.87 -14.54 12.55
C VAL A 112 -22.65 -15.65 13.27
N LYS A 113 -22.34 -15.93 14.55
CA LYS A 113 -22.96 -17.03 15.31
C LYS A 113 -24.45 -16.77 15.56
N LYS A 114 -24.82 -15.50 15.75
CA LYS A 114 -26.23 -15.10 15.89
C LYS A 114 -27.01 -15.32 14.60
N TRP A 115 -26.38 -15.09 13.45
CA TRP A 115 -27.00 -15.34 12.14
C TRP A 115 -27.10 -16.83 11.81
N ASP A 116 -26.07 -17.62 12.15
CA ASP A 116 -26.05 -19.08 11.91
C ASP A 116 -27.10 -19.84 12.72
N SER A 117 -27.55 -19.29 13.85
CA SER A 117 -28.52 -19.92 14.77
C SER A 117 -29.96 -19.41 14.64
N LEU A 118 -30.22 -18.54 13.65
CA LEU A 118 -31.53 -17.94 13.43
C LEU A 118 -32.63 -18.96 13.11
N ARG A 119 -33.78 -18.79 13.77
CA ARG A 119 -35.01 -19.49 13.39
C ARG A 119 -35.86 -18.64 12.46
N LEU A 120 -36.69 -19.29 11.65
CA LEU A 120 -37.58 -18.64 10.68
C LEU A 120 -38.54 -17.60 11.32
N GLY A 121 -38.97 -17.85 12.56
CA GLY A 121 -39.82 -16.95 13.33
C GLY A 121 -39.08 -15.78 14.01
N GLU A 122 -37.77 -15.66 13.83
CA GLU A 122 -36.93 -14.60 14.39
C GLU A 122 -36.31 -13.72 13.30
N VAL A 123 -36.59 -14.03 12.03
CA VAL A 123 -36.10 -13.30 10.87
C VAL A 123 -36.51 -11.84 10.91
N ASP A 124 -37.64 -11.48 11.50
CA ASP A 124 -38.08 -10.09 11.68
C ASP A 124 -37.29 -9.32 12.76
N LYS A 125 -36.71 -10.01 13.74
CA LYS A 125 -36.08 -9.41 14.94
C LYS A 125 -34.60 -9.12 14.79
N ILE A 126 -33.90 -9.80 13.90
CA ILE A 126 -32.48 -9.55 13.69
C ILE A 126 -32.25 -8.29 12.86
N SER A 127 -31.26 -7.48 13.17
CA SER A 127 -30.86 -6.34 12.32
C SER A 127 -29.91 -6.83 11.23
N VAL A 128 -29.98 -6.25 10.01
CA VAL A 128 -28.97 -6.55 8.99
C VAL A 128 -27.58 -6.08 9.45
N PRO A 129 -26.48 -6.66 8.93
CA PRO A 129 -25.15 -6.14 9.18
C PRO A 129 -25.09 -4.69 8.70
N HIS A 130 -24.62 -3.78 9.56
CA HIS A 130 -24.41 -2.38 9.19
C HIS A 130 -22.99 -1.98 9.58
N GLU A 131 -22.34 -1.23 8.69
CA GLU A 131 -21.20 -0.42 9.08
C GLU A 131 -21.71 0.79 9.88
N ASN A 132 -21.63 0.75 11.22
CA ASN A 132 -21.87 1.96 12.00
C ASN A 132 -20.77 2.98 11.69
N GLY A 133 -21.11 3.97 10.87
CA GLY A 133 -20.29 5.11 10.47
C GLY A 133 -19.78 5.92 11.67
N SER A 134 -18.73 5.43 12.30
CA SER A 134 -17.79 6.24 13.07
C SER A 134 -16.44 5.60 12.87
N TYR A 135 -15.76 6.02 11.80
CA TYR A 135 -14.30 5.96 11.71
C TYR A 135 -13.75 6.90 12.80
N ARG A 136 -13.96 6.60 14.09
CA ARG A 136 -13.09 7.15 15.11
C ARG A 136 -11.73 6.52 14.85
N THR A 137 -10.91 7.28 14.12
CA THR A 137 -9.46 7.15 14.02
C THR A 137 -8.93 7.13 15.45
N GLY A 138 -8.96 5.94 16.04
CA GLY A 138 -8.24 5.62 17.25
C GLY A 138 -6.78 5.59 16.84
N GLY A 139 -6.17 6.77 16.83
CA GLY A 139 -4.72 6.92 16.74
C GLY A 139 -4.12 6.20 17.93
N SER A 140 -3.88 4.90 17.78
CA SER A 140 -2.91 4.19 18.58
C SER A 140 -1.58 4.78 18.20
N ARG A 141 -1.18 5.84 18.92
CA ARG A 141 0.21 6.23 19.01
C ARG A 141 0.91 5.01 19.57
N VAL A 142 1.47 4.19 18.69
CA VAL A 142 2.48 3.23 19.10
C VAL A 142 3.64 4.06 19.58
N THR A 143 3.64 4.36 20.87
CA THR A 143 4.81 4.82 21.59
C THR A 143 5.81 3.68 21.53
N VAL A 144 6.63 3.66 20.48
CA VAL A 144 7.76 2.73 20.39
C VAL A 144 8.59 2.98 21.64
N PRO A 145 8.69 2.00 22.57
CA PRO A 145 9.47 2.19 23.78
C PRO A 145 10.87 2.63 23.37
N ARG A 146 11.42 3.66 24.03
CA ARG A 146 12.76 4.20 23.72
C ARG A 146 13.83 3.10 23.59
N TRP A 147 13.70 2.04 24.38
CA TRP A 147 14.52 0.83 24.30
C TRP A 147 14.47 0.14 22.93
N ILE A 148 13.30 0.04 22.27
CA ILE A 148 13.19 -0.60 20.94
C ILE A 148 13.90 0.26 19.90
N ALA A 149 13.69 1.59 19.93
CA ALA A 149 14.35 2.52 19.03
C ALA A 149 15.89 2.49 19.21
N LEU A 150 16.36 2.48 20.46
CA LEU A 150 17.78 2.37 20.80
C LEU A 150 18.37 1.03 20.34
N ASN A 151 17.67 -0.08 20.54
CA ASN A 151 18.11 -1.40 20.06
C ASN A 151 18.18 -1.45 18.53
N THR A 152 17.20 -0.87 17.82
CA THR A 152 17.25 -0.81 16.34
C THR A 152 18.39 0.04 15.82
N VAL A 153 18.70 1.17 16.47
CA VAL A 153 19.84 2.02 16.11
C VAL A 153 21.17 1.33 16.43
N LEU A 154 21.25 0.62 17.55
CA LEU A 154 22.44 -0.15 17.94
C LEU A 154 22.68 -1.33 16.99
N LEU A 155 21.61 -2.02 16.57
CA LEU A 155 21.65 -3.09 15.56
C LEU A 155 22.07 -2.55 14.18
N LEU A 156 21.56 -1.39 13.77
CA LEU A 156 21.99 -0.76 12.51
C LEU A 156 23.47 -0.34 12.58
N SER A 157 23.88 0.32 13.67
CA SER A 157 25.27 0.74 13.87
C SER A 157 26.23 -0.45 13.93
N THR A 158 25.83 -1.55 14.55
CA THR A 158 26.64 -2.79 14.53
C THR A 158 26.68 -3.41 13.14
N LEU A 159 25.59 -3.39 12.36
CA LEU A 159 25.59 -3.83 10.95
C LEU A 159 26.47 -2.96 10.05
N LEU A 160 26.46 -1.65 10.25
CA LEU A 160 27.27 -0.67 9.49
C LEU A 160 28.76 -0.72 9.86
N LEU A 161 29.09 -1.06 11.11
CA LEU A 161 30.46 -1.30 11.55
C LEU A 161 30.98 -2.69 11.15
N LEU A 162 30.08 -3.64 10.88
CA LEU A 162 30.40 -4.95 10.33
C LEU A 162 30.50 -4.86 8.80
N GLN A 163 31.51 -4.16 8.29
CA GLN A 163 31.94 -4.36 6.90
C GLN A 163 32.24 -5.87 6.68
N PRO A 164 31.96 -6.42 5.48
CA PRO A 164 31.86 -7.87 5.23
C PRO A 164 33.20 -8.62 5.20
N HIS A 165 34.25 -8.06 5.78
CA HIS A 165 35.50 -8.77 5.94
C HIS A 165 35.45 -9.54 7.26
N LYS A 166 35.23 -10.87 7.13
CA LYS A 166 35.34 -11.94 8.16
C LYS A 166 34.03 -12.59 8.64
N LEU A 167 33.02 -12.75 7.78
CA LEU A 167 31.85 -13.59 8.09
C LEU A 167 31.86 -14.97 7.40
N ALA A 168 33.06 -15.52 7.11
CA ALA A 168 33.20 -16.88 6.56
C ALA A 168 33.56 -17.94 7.62
N ALA A 169 33.69 -17.57 8.90
CA ALA A 169 34.31 -18.46 9.89
C ALA A 169 33.43 -18.84 11.10
N TYR A 170 32.19 -18.37 11.21
CA TYR A 170 31.35 -18.80 12.34
C TYR A 170 29.86 -18.69 12.05
N VAL A 171 29.28 -19.77 11.55
CA VAL A 171 27.84 -20.04 11.66
C VAL A 171 27.68 -21.24 12.59
N PRO A 172 27.11 -21.09 13.79
CA PRO A 172 26.78 -22.24 14.63
C PRO A 172 25.63 -23.01 13.99
N SER A 173 25.76 -24.34 13.92
CA SER A 173 24.83 -25.31 13.31
C SER A 173 23.44 -25.42 13.96
N GLN A 174 23.02 -24.44 14.76
CA GLN A 174 21.74 -24.46 15.50
C GLN A 174 20.65 -23.54 14.91
N ILE A 175 20.96 -22.69 13.93
CA ILE A 175 20.02 -21.68 13.41
C ILE A 175 19.41 -22.09 12.05
N GLU A 176 19.95 -23.14 11.43
CA GLU A 176 19.55 -23.66 10.12
C GLU A 176 18.08 -24.13 10.02
N PRO A 177 17.49 -24.83 11.01
CA PRO A 177 16.10 -25.28 10.89
C PRO A 177 15.08 -24.14 11.07
N LEU A 178 15.45 -23.06 11.75
CA LEU A 178 14.58 -21.90 11.96
C LEU A 178 14.56 -21.00 10.71
N LEU A 179 15.72 -20.86 10.05
CA LEU A 179 15.83 -20.15 8.77
C LEU A 179 15.07 -20.85 7.64
N SER A 180 15.07 -22.19 7.61
CA SER A 180 14.33 -22.93 6.57
C SER A 180 12.81 -22.85 6.77
N ALA A 181 12.33 -22.89 8.01
CA ALA A 181 10.91 -22.75 8.34
C ALA A 181 10.36 -21.35 7.99
N VAL A 182 11.14 -20.30 8.27
CA VAL A 182 10.78 -18.92 7.91
C VAL A 182 10.84 -18.73 6.38
N SER A 183 11.81 -19.35 5.70
CA SER A 183 11.92 -19.32 4.24
C SER A 183 10.68 -19.92 3.56
N SER A 184 10.19 -21.07 4.05
CA SER A 184 9.01 -21.76 3.50
C SER A 184 7.71 -20.96 3.61
N HIS A 185 7.53 -20.18 4.69
CA HIS A 185 6.34 -19.34 4.85
C HIS A 185 6.38 -18.06 4.01
N VAL A 186 7.58 -17.58 3.66
CA VAL A 186 7.76 -16.37 2.85
C VAL A 186 7.59 -16.64 1.36
N THR A 187 7.74 -17.88 0.88
CA THR A 187 7.71 -18.19 -0.57
C THR A 187 6.33 -18.04 -1.22
N HIS A 188 5.22 -18.26 -0.50
CA HIS A 188 3.87 -18.20 -1.10
C HIS A 188 3.33 -16.75 -1.23
N THR A 189 3.72 -15.85 -0.34
CA THR A 189 3.45 -14.40 -0.44
C THR A 189 4.58 -13.65 -1.16
N GLY A 190 5.71 -14.33 -1.39
CA GLY A 190 6.93 -13.76 -1.91
C GLY A 190 6.93 -13.47 -3.41
N VAL A 191 6.04 -14.07 -4.22
CA VAL A 191 6.08 -13.88 -5.68
C VAL A 191 5.66 -12.46 -6.08
N TYR A 192 4.53 -11.96 -5.55
CA TYR A 192 4.07 -10.58 -5.81
C TYR A 192 4.98 -9.53 -5.16
N LEU A 193 5.49 -9.81 -3.95
CA LEU A 193 6.47 -8.96 -3.28
C LEU A 193 7.81 -8.95 -4.01
N ARG A 194 8.25 -10.07 -4.61
CA ARG A 194 9.49 -10.17 -5.38
C ARG A 194 9.38 -9.45 -6.72
N GLU A 195 8.21 -9.45 -7.35
CA GLU A 195 7.95 -8.68 -8.57
C GLU A 195 7.97 -7.17 -8.28
N LEU A 196 7.29 -6.73 -7.21
CA LEU A 196 7.37 -5.35 -6.70
C LEU A 196 8.79 -4.95 -6.27
N THR A 197 9.50 -5.84 -5.58
CA THR A 197 10.89 -5.63 -5.18
C THR A 197 11.78 -5.54 -6.42
N GLY A 198 11.56 -6.39 -7.42
CA GLY A 198 12.26 -6.39 -8.71
C GLY A 198 12.09 -5.07 -9.46
N MET A 199 10.85 -4.58 -9.55
CA MET A 199 10.54 -3.26 -10.11
C MET A 199 11.24 -2.14 -9.33
N TYR A 200 11.21 -2.17 -8.00
CA TYR A 200 11.85 -1.15 -7.17
C TYR A 200 13.38 -1.19 -7.27
N THR A 201 13.98 -2.38 -7.34
CA THR A 201 15.42 -2.55 -7.56
C THR A 201 15.84 -2.12 -8.96
N SER A 202 15.00 -2.35 -9.98
CA SER A 202 15.24 -1.87 -11.35
C SER A 202 15.17 -0.35 -11.43
N LEU A 203 14.21 0.26 -10.72
CA LEU A 203 14.08 1.72 -10.65
C LEU A 203 15.26 2.36 -9.92
N ILE A 204 15.69 1.77 -8.81
CA ILE A 204 16.88 2.23 -8.07
C ILE A 204 18.13 2.04 -8.91
N GLY A 205 18.28 0.90 -9.61
CA GLY A 205 19.42 0.62 -10.48
C GLY A 205 19.53 1.65 -11.62
N ALA A 206 18.42 1.91 -12.32
CA ALA A 206 18.36 2.93 -13.37
C ALA A 206 18.66 4.33 -12.81
N GLY A 207 18.13 4.66 -11.63
CA GLY A 207 18.43 5.93 -10.95
C GLY A 207 19.91 6.07 -10.59
N GLN A 208 20.56 5.00 -10.12
CA GLN A 208 21.99 4.99 -9.80
C GLN A 208 22.87 5.11 -11.05
N GLU A 209 22.50 4.43 -12.14
CA GLU A 209 23.17 4.53 -13.44
C GLU A 209 23.07 5.96 -13.99
N CYS A 210 21.88 6.55 -13.90
CA CYS A 210 21.63 7.92 -14.32
C CYS A 210 22.46 8.94 -13.51
N ILE A 211 22.55 8.77 -12.19
CA ILE A 211 23.43 9.58 -11.32
C ILE A 211 24.91 9.40 -11.71
N GLY A 212 25.35 8.16 -12.00
CA GLY A 212 26.70 7.89 -12.45
C GLY A 212 27.04 8.57 -13.77
N ASN A 213 26.12 8.53 -14.73
CA ASN A 213 26.26 9.18 -16.03
C ASN A 213 26.26 10.71 -15.92
N LEU A 214 25.43 11.27 -15.02
CA LEU A 214 25.43 12.68 -14.70
C LEU A 214 26.79 13.15 -14.17
N ILE A 215 27.35 12.42 -13.20
CA ILE A 215 28.66 12.74 -12.61
C ILE A 215 29.75 12.63 -13.68
N LYS A 216 29.71 11.58 -14.50
CA LYS A 216 30.69 11.38 -15.57
C LYS A 216 30.63 12.47 -16.64
N SER A 217 29.42 12.88 -17.04
CA SER A 217 29.19 13.97 -18.00
C SER A 217 29.66 15.32 -17.42
N ALA A 218 29.34 15.61 -16.16
CA ALA A 218 29.83 16.80 -15.48
C ALA A 218 31.37 16.82 -15.37
N VAL A 219 32.00 15.70 -15.02
CA VAL A 219 33.47 15.58 -14.97
C VAL A 219 34.07 15.77 -16.37
N SER A 220 33.52 15.15 -17.41
CA SER A 220 34.02 15.40 -18.78
C SER A 220 33.85 16.85 -19.24
N PHE A 221 32.84 17.56 -18.73
CA PHE A 221 32.62 18.96 -19.02
C PHE A 221 33.64 19.87 -18.33
N PHE A 222 33.98 19.60 -17.06
CA PHE A 222 34.94 20.42 -16.31
C PHE A 222 36.42 20.14 -16.65
N PHE A 223 36.75 18.95 -17.12
CA PHE A 223 38.15 18.54 -17.36
C PHE A 223 38.56 18.53 -18.84
N ASN A 224 37.65 18.81 -19.79
CA ASN A 224 38.01 18.98 -21.21
C ASN A 224 38.41 20.43 -21.57
N ASP A 225 38.31 21.38 -20.64
CA ASP A 225 38.73 22.78 -20.86
C ASP A 225 40.22 23.03 -20.54
N ASP A 226 40.97 22.01 -20.07
CA ASP A 226 42.40 22.14 -19.70
C ASP A 226 43.38 21.84 -20.87
N ASP A 227 42.91 21.51 -22.08
CA ASP A 227 43.76 21.21 -23.26
C ASP A 227 43.98 22.43 -24.19
N LEU A 228 43.92 23.65 -23.65
CA LEU A 228 44.23 24.89 -24.40
C LEU A 228 45.14 25.83 -23.59
N PHE A 229 46.37 25.39 -23.33
CA PHE A 229 47.54 26.26 -23.18
C PHE A 229 48.84 25.56 -23.62
#